data_AF-A0A957WWM2-F1
#
_entry.id   AF-A0A957WWM2-F1
#
_cell.length_a   1.000
_cell.length_b   1.000
_cell.length_c   1.000
_cell.angle_alpha   90.00
_cell.angle_beta   90.00
_cell.angle_gamma   90.00
#
_symmetry.space_group_name_H-M   'P 1'
#
loop_
_entity.id
_entity.type
_entity.pdbx_description
1 polymer ?
#
loop_
_entity_poly.entity_id
_entity_poly.type
_entity_poly.pdbx_seq_one_letter_code
_entity_poly.pdbx_strand_id
1 'polypeptide(L)'
;AFRPNVPVIAITPSPMVQRQLCLHWGVYALLTRRFNSTDEVVVDAVRVAQKAGHVDEGDTVVLTAGMVGSVRSATNLMMVRTIERVLARGVGLGQREVVGRVVHVKTPINGADYTVGPQDIIYVEKVDRTCLSLLQRAGGLITLESGLDSPGAIFAMDLGLPALIGAEGRVNELIDGEPIVLDTVNGQVSEWRRSMPINRGL
;
A
#
# COMPACT_ATOMS: atom_id res chain seq x y z
N ALA A 1 -13.54 31.07 9.04
CA ALA A 1 -13.25 29.64 8.83
C ALA A 1 -12.97 29.42 7.36
N PHE A 2 -11.95 28.65 7.00
CA PHE A 2 -11.39 28.58 5.63
C PHE A 2 -12.28 27.90 4.56
N ARG A 3 -13.39 27.25 4.97
CA ARG A 3 -14.43 26.66 4.09
C ARG A 3 -13.84 25.97 2.83
N PRO A 4 -13.00 24.94 3.02
CA PRO A 4 -12.39 24.24 1.89
C PRO A 4 -13.48 23.58 1.02
N ASN A 5 -13.19 23.42 -0.26
CA ASN A 5 -14.06 22.70 -1.21
C ASN A 5 -14.01 21.17 -1.04
N VAL A 6 -13.14 20.68 -0.15
CA VAL A 6 -13.02 19.25 0.20
C VAL A 6 -13.77 18.95 1.50
N PRO A 7 -14.31 17.73 1.68
CA PRO A 7 -15.00 17.34 2.91
C PRO A 7 -14.05 17.38 4.12
N VAL A 8 -14.55 17.88 5.26
CA VAL A 8 -13.80 17.85 6.53
C VAL A 8 -14.28 16.66 7.35
N ILE A 9 -13.41 15.68 7.57
CA ILE A 9 -13.71 14.50 8.37
C ILE A 9 -13.10 14.71 9.76
N ALA A 10 -13.93 14.88 10.78
CA ALA A 10 -13.49 15.11 12.14
C ALA A 10 -13.63 13.82 12.97
N ILE A 11 -12.49 13.29 13.40
CA ILE A 11 -12.42 12.00 14.10
C ILE A 11 -12.10 12.27 15.56
N THR A 12 -12.96 11.80 16.46
CA THR A 12 -12.86 12.11 17.89
C THR A 12 -13.16 10.91 18.77
N PRO A 13 -12.47 10.74 19.92
CA PRO A 13 -12.81 9.69 20.88
C PRO A 13 -13.99 10.07 21.81
N SER A 14 -14.52 11.29 21.71
CA SER A 14 -15.59 11.77 22.59
C SER A 14 -16.94 11.81 21.87
N PRO A 15 -17.93 11.01 22.29
CA PRO A 15 -19.29 11.07 21.75
C PRO A 15 -19.95 12.44 21.90
N MET A 16 -19.59 13.18 22.96
CA MET A 16 -20.07 14.55 23.15
C MET A 16 -19.53 15.49 22.08
N VAL A 17 -18.22 15.44 21.82
CA VAL A 17 -17.56 16.28 20.80
C VAL A 17 -18.07 15.90 19.40
N GLN A 18 -18.27 14.62 19.13
CA GLN A 18 -18.84 14.16 17.86
C GLN A 18 -20.20 14.85 17.60
N ARG A 19 -21.12 14.80 18.57
CA ARG A 19 -22.44 15.43 18.44
C ARG A 19 -22.36 16.94 18.24
N GLN A 20 -21.43 17.61 18.91
CA GLN A 20 -21.18 19.04 18.71
C GLN A 20 -20.70 19.33 17.28
N LEU A 21 -19.75 18.54 16.78
CA LEU A 21 -19.19 18.69 15.43
C LEU A 21 -20.20 18.42 14.32
N CYS A 22 -21.23 17.60 14.55
CA CYS A 22 -22.32 17.42 13.59
C CYS A 22 -23.10 18.72 13.28
N LEU A 23 -23.01 19.74 14.14
CA LEU A 23 -23.62 21.06 13.90
C LEU A 23 -22.73 21.98 13.04
N HIS A 24 -21.47 21.60 12.79
CA HIS A 24 -20.54 22.38 11.99
C HIS A 24 -20.74 22.09 10.50
N TRP A 25 -20.94 23.16 9.72
CA TRP A 25 -21.10 23.06 8.28
C TRP A 25 -19.89 22.41 7.62
N GLY A 26 -20.14 21.41 6.77
CA GLY A 26 -19.14 20.69 5.98
C GLY A 26 -18.30 19.68 6.77
N VAL A 27 -18.70 19.35 8.01
CA VAL A 27 -17.98 18.41 8.88
C VAL A 27 -18.70 17.07 9.00
N TYR A 28 -18.01 15.99 8.67
CA TYR A 28 -18.42 14.60 8.93
C TYR A 28 -17.74 14.11 10.20
N ALA A 29 -18.50 13.95 11.28
CA ALA A 29 -17.96 13.61 12.60
C ALA A 29 -18.01 12.09 12.87
N LEU A 30 -16.85 11.47 13.04
CA LEU A 30 -16.70 10.03 13.29
C LEU A 30 -16.13 9.75 14.68
N LEU A 31 -16.50 8.59 15.24
CA LEU A 31 -15.97 8.12 16.51
C LEU A 31 -14.77 7.21 16.32
N THR A 32 -13.79 7.37 17.21
CA THR A 32 -12.65 6.48 17.38
C THR A 32 -12.44 6.14 18.86
N ARG A 33 -11.45 5.31 19.18
CA ARG A 33 -10.93 5.12 20.53
C ARG A 33 -9.83 6.15 20.82
N ARG A 34 -9.50 6.33 22.10
CA ARG A 34 -8.38 7.18 22.51
C ARG A 34 -7.06 6.42 22.35
N PHE A 35 -6.04 7.12 21.87
CA PHE A 35 -4.70 6.60 21.63
C PHE A 35 -3.64 7.45 22.35
N ASN A 36 -2.45 6.88 22.53
CA ASN A 36 -1.37 7.50 23.29
C ASN A 36 -0.21 7.99 22.41
N SER A 37 -0.21 7.67 21.12
CA SER A 37 0.78 8.16 20.16
C SER A 37 0.11 8.85 18.98
N THR A 38 0.81 9.82 18.40
CA THR A 38 0.37 10.52 17.19
C THR A 38 0.24 9.55 16.00
N ASP A 39 1.16 8.60 15.87
CA ASP A 39 1.16 7.62 14.78
C ASP A 39 -0.07 6.71 14.82
N GLU A 40 -0.44 6.23 16.01
CA GLU A 40 -1.67 5.44 16.19
C GLU A 40 -2.91 6.24 15.81
N VAL A 41 -2.97 7.53 16.18
CA VAL A 41 -4.08 8.42 15.81
C VAL A 41 -4.17 8.57 14.29
N VAL A 42 -3.04 8.77 13.61
CA VAL A 42 -2.98 8.94 12.15
C VAL A 42 -3.44 7.68 11.42
N VAL A 43 -2.92 6.51 11.82
CA VAL A 43 -3.29 5.22 11.23
C VAL A 43 -4.78 4.96 11.44
N ASP A 44 -5.28 5.19 12.65
CA ASP A 44 -6.68 4.93 12.96
C ASP A 44 -7.63 5.91 12.28
N ALA A 45 -7.24 7.19 12.14
CA ALA A 45 -8.01 8.21 11.45
C ALA A 45 -8.29 7.80 10.00
N VAL A 46 -7.27 7.37 9.27
CA VAL A 46 -7.43 6.88 7.88
C VAL A 46 -8.35 5.66 7.85
N ARG A 47 -8.11 4.69 8.74
CA ARG A 47 -8.93 3.46 8.84
C ARG A 47 -10.41 3.74 9.09
N VAL A 48 -10.72 4.64 10.03
CA VAL A 48 -12.10 5.02 10.38
C VAL A 48 -12.76 5.79 9.23
N ALA A 49 -12.03 6.69 8.57
CA ALA A 49 -12.53 7.41 7.40
C ALA A 49 -12.82 6.46 6.22
N GLN A 50 -11.95 5.50 5.94
CA GLN A 50 -12.17 4.47 4.92
C GLN A 50 -13.37 3.60 5.24
N LYS A 51 -13.49 3.13 6.49
CA LYS A 51 -14.63 2.30 6.92
C LYS A 51 -15.97 3.05 6.79
N ALA A 52 -15.96 4.37 6.94
CA ALA A 52 -17.13 5.21 6.78
C ALA A 52 -17.42 5.59 5.30
N GLY A 53 -16.57 5.17 4.35
CA GLY A 53 -16.72 5.45 2.92
C GLY A 53 -16.45 6.91 2.54
N HIS A 54 -15.66 7.63 3.35
CA HIS A 54 -15.34 9.03 3.07
C HIS A 54 -14.02 9.23 2.31
N VAL A 55 -13.15 8.21 2.30
CA VAL A 55 -11.88 8.19 1.59
C VAL A 55 -11.65 6.77 1.09
N ASP A 56 -11.05 6.64 -0.08
CA ASP A 56 -10.76 5.35 -0.72
C ASP A 56 -9.25 5.17 -0.96
N GLU A 57 -8.88 3.95 -1.33
CA GLU A 57 -7.53 3.65 -1.80
C GLU A 57 -7.16 4.54 -3.00
N GLY A 58 -5.97 5.12 -2.97
CA GLY A 58 -5.50 6.08 -3.96
C GLY A 58 -5.84 7.54 -3.64
N ASP A 59 -6.66 7.84 -2.63
CA ASP A 59 -6.93 9.23 -2.25
C ASP A 59 -5.73 9.89 -1.58
N THR A 60 -5.58 11.19 -1.82
CA THR A 60 -4.63 12.03 -1.08
C THR A 60 -5.38 12.79 0.00
N VAL A 61 -4.96 12.60 1.25
CA VAL A 61 -5.59 13.19 2.43
C VAL A 61 -4.64 14.16 3.12
N VAL A 62 -5.20 15.25 3.64
CA VAL A 62 -4.50 16.17 4.55
C VAL A 62 -4.98 15.87 5.97
N LEU A 63 -4.08 15.35 6.81
CA LEU A 63 -4.34 15.13 8.21
C LEU A 63 -3.94 16.35 9.01
N THR A 64 -4.79 16.79 9.93
CA THR A 64 -4.45 17.84 10.88
C THR A 64 -4.91 17.49 12.29
N ALA A 65 -4.02 17.67 13.26
CA ALA A 65 -4.25 17.31 14.66
C ALA A 65 -3.37 18.14 15.60
N GLY A 66 -3.57 17.98 16.90
CA GLY A 66 -2.55 18.31 17.91
C GLY A 66 -1.72 17.06 18.21
N MET A 67 -0.40 17.18 18.30
CA MET A 67 0.46 16.06 18.71
C MET A 67 0.08 15.57 20.11
N VAL A 68 0.00 14.25 20.28
CA VAL A 68 -0.32 13.61 21.56
C VAL A 68 0.78 13.93 22.58
N GLY A 69 0.40 14.36 23.79
CA GLY A 69 1.34 14.77 24.83
C GLY A 69 1.79 16.24 24.78
N SER A 70 1.39 17.01 23.75
CA SER A 70 1.66 18.46 23.74
C SER A 70 0.73 19.19 24.74
N VAL A 71 1.33 20.03 25.59
CA VAL A 71 0.65 20.73 26.70
C VAL A 71 -0.29 21.84 26.22
N ARG A 72 -0.23 22.21 24.92
CA ARG A 72 -1.10 23.23 24.33
C ARG A 72 -2.17 22.56 23.48
N SER A 73 -3.43 22.88 23.77
CA SER A 73 -4.65 22.47 23.03
C SER A 73 -4.73 23.15 21.66
N ALA A 74 -3.65 23.12 20.89
CA ALA A 74 -3.55 23.74 19.57
C ALA A 74 -3.32 22.66 18.51
N THR A 75 -4.00 22.80 17.38
CA THR A 75 -3.73 22.03 16.18
C THR A 75 -2.35 22.44 15.65
N ASN A 76 -1.34 21.60 15.82
CA ASN A 76 0.06 21.89 15.49
C ASN A 76 0.71 20.87 14.56
N LEU A 77 -0.08 19.93 14.03
CA LEU A 77 0.34 18.94 13.06
C LEU A 77 -0.48 19.10 11.78
N MET A 78 0.23 19.09 10.65
CA MET A 78 -0.34 18.95 9.32
C MET A 78 0.55 17.99 8.52
N MET A 79 -0.05 16.96 7.93
CA MET A 79 0.66 15.98 7.12
C MET A 79 -0.18 15.60 5.91
N VAL A 80 0.46 15.45 4.75
CA VAL A 80 -0.18 14.94 3.53
C VAL A 80 0.19 13.47 3.40
N ARG A 81 -0.80 12.60 3.19
CA ARG A 81 -0.59 11.18 2.93
C ARG A 81 -1.44 10.73 1.75
N THR A 82 -0.91 9.77 0.99
CA THR A 82 -1.68 9.03 0.00
C THR A 82 -2.08 7.69 0.62
N ILE A 83 -3.34 7.32 0.49
CA ILE A 83 -3.83 6.01 0.89
C ILE A 83 -3.35 5.01 -0.17
N GLU A 84 -2.57 4.01 0.22
CA GLU A 84 -2.03 3.03 -0.72
C GLU A 84 -3.14 2.21 -1.35
N ARG A 85 -3.03 1.98 -2.67
CA ARG A 85 -3.90 1.08 -3.41
C ARG A 85 -3.25 -0.29 -3.45
N VAL A 86 -3.74 -1.20 -2.62
CA VAL A 86 -3.19 -2.55 -2.48
C VAL A 86 -3.83 -3.44 -3.55
N LEU A 87 -2.99 -3.99 -4.42
CA LEU A 87 -3.39 -4.87 -5.52
C LEU A 87 -3.47 -6.32 -5.04
N ALA A 88 -2.50 -6.78 -4.25
CA ALA A 88 -2.48 -8.15 -3.77
C ALA A 88 -1.91 -8.25 -2.36
N ARG A 89 -2.28 -9.32 -1.64
CA ARG A 89 -1.72 -9.71 -0.34
C ARG A 89 -1.32 -11.17 -0.37
N GLY A 90 -0.35 -11.54 0.44
CA GLY A 90 0.17 -12.91 0.51
C GLY A 90 1.27 -13.03 1.56
N VAL A 91 2.02 -14.12 1.50
CA VAL A 91 3.19 -14.33 2.36
C VAL A 91 4.41 -13.69 1.70
N GLY A 92 4.92 -12.63 2.32
CA GLY A 92 6.15 -11.99 1.89
C GLY A 92 7.39 -12.81 2.26
N LEU A 93 8.26 -13.06 1.29
CA LEU A 93 9.58 -13.65 1.46
C LEU A 93 10.65 -12.62 1.18
N GLY A 94 11.51 -12.38 2.16
CA GLY A 94 12.51 -11.30 2.17
C GLY A 94 12.18 -10.25 3.23
N GLN A 95 13.08 -9.29 3.42
CA GLN A 95 12.92 -8.22 4.43
C GLN A 95 13.17 -6.83 3.83
N ARG A 96 12.59 -6.57 2.65
CA ARG A 96 12.72 -5.26 1.99
C ARG A 96 11.56 -4.99 1.06
N GLU A 97 11.35 -3.70 0.78
CA GLU A 97 10.50 -3.24 -0.31
C GLU A 97 11.30 -3.21 -1.62
N VAL A 98 10.63 -3.57 -2.72
CA VAL A 98 11.17 -3.48 -4.07
C VAL A 98 10.18 -2.75 -4.95
N VAL A 99 10.66 -1.73 -5.67
CA VAL A 99 9.90 -1.10 -6.74
C VAL A 99 10.36 -1.71 -8.06
N GLY A 100 9.42 -2.18 -8.87
CA GLY A 100 9.75 -2.74 -10.17
C GLY A 100 8.56 -2.83 -11.10
N ARG A 101 8.83 -2.99 -12.39
CA ARG A 101 7.78 -3.13 -13.41
C ARG A 101 7.26 -4.55 -13.45
N VAL A 102 5.96 -4.72 -13.57
CA VAL A 102 5.38 -6.07 -13.69
C VAL A 102 5.75 -6.69 -15.04
N VAL A 103 6.12 -7.97 -15.01
CA VAL A 103 6.24 -8.82 -16.20
C VAL A 103 5.45 -10.11 -15.97
N HIS A 104 4.38 -10.29 -16.72
CA HIS A 104 3.55 -11.49 -16.70
C HIS A 104 4.25 -12.60 -17.46
N VAL A 105 4.61 -13.66 -16.74
CA VAL A 105 5.21 -14.85 -17.33
C VAL A 105 4.19 -15.97 -17.29
N LYS A 106 3.89 -16.54 -18.45
CA LYS A 106 3.09 -17.76 -18.57
C LYS A 106 4.02 -18.97 -18.56
N THR A 107 3.70 -19.94 -17.71
CA THR A 107 4.40 -21.21 -17.57
C THR A 107 3.52 -22.36 -18.07
N PRO A 108 4.11 -23.41 -18.68
CA PRO A 108 5.52 -23.51 -19.07
C PRO A 108 5.88 -22.55 -20.22
N ILE A 109 7.13 -22.06 -20.23
CA ILE A 109 7.61 -21.14 -21.27
C ILE A 109 7.79 -21.92 -22.59
N ASN A 110 6.95 -21.63 -23.58
CA ASN A 110 6.98 -22.27 -24.91
C ASN A 110 7.29 -21.24 -26.00
N GLY A 111 8.58 -20.97 -26.22
CA GLY A 111 9.05 -20.12 -27.33
C GLY A 111 8.73 -18.63 -27.20
N ALA A 112 8.33 -18.17 -26.01
CA ALA A 112 8.13 -16.75 -25.71
C ALA A 112 9.44 -16.10 -25.26
N ASP A 113 9.79 -14.99 -25.89
CA ASP A 113 10.97 -14.19 -25.52
C ASP A 113 10.61 -13.17 -24.44
N TYR A 114 10.86 -13.53 -23.18
CA TYR A 114 10.73 -12.61 -22.06
C TYR A 114 12.02 -11.84 -21.84
N THR A 115 11.93 -10.51 -21.78
CA THR A 115 13.04 -9.65 -21.36
C THR A 115 12.84 -9.22 -19.92
N VAL A 116 13.55 -9.89 -18.99
CA VAL A 116 13.50 -9.57 -17.56
C VAL A 116 14.87 -9.07 -17.08
N GLY A 117 14.86 -7.98 -16.32
CA GLY A 117 16.03 -7.45 -15.63
C GLY A 117 15.77 -7.22 -14.13
N PRO A 118 16.79 -6.67 -13.42
CA PRO A 118 16.75 -6.52 -11.96
C PRO A 118 15.74 -5.48 -11.46
N GLN A 119 15.15 -4.70 -12.37
CA GLN A 119 14.12 -3.70 -12.09
C GLN A 119 12.70 -4.20 -12.40
N ASP A 120 12.57 -5.47 -12.80
CA ASP A 120 11.30 -6.07 -13.19
C ASP A 120 10.89 -7.09 -12.12
N ILE A 121 9.60 -7.15 -11.83
CA ILE A 121 8.99 -8.07 -10.88
C ILE A 121 8.14 -9.04 -11.69
N ILE A 122 8.51 -10.31 -11.65
CA ILE A 122 7.80 -11.35 -12.39
C ILE A 122 6.50 -11.66 -11.65
N TYR A 123 5.38 -11.61 -12.36
CA TYR A 123 4.14 -12.24 -11.94
C TYR A 123 3.93 -13.53 -12.73
N VAL A 124 3.66 -14.62 -12.02
CA VAL A 124 3.42 -15.93 -12.62
C VAL A 124 2.45 -16.71 -11.76
N GLU A 125 1.43 -17.34 -12.35
CA GLU A 125 0.44 -18.09 -11.56
C GLU A 125 1.05 -19.32 -10.88
N LYS A 126 1.94 -20.01 -11.59
CA LYS A 126 2.58 -21.24 -11.15
C LYS A 126 4.05 -21.27 -11.55
N VAL A 127 4.96 -21.49 -10.61
CA VAL A 127 6.40 -21.51 -10.89
C VAL A 127 6.83 -22.92 -11.33
N ASP A 128 7.61 -22.99 -12.40
CA ASP A 128 8.24 -24.22 -12.86
C ASP A 128 9.73 -24.01 -13.19
N ARG A 129 10.40 -25.08 -13.67
CA ARG A 129 11.83 -25.01 -14.00
C ARG A 129 12.15 -24.14 -15.21
N THR A 130 11.18 -23.88 -16.08
CA THR A 130 11.40 -23.15 -17.33
C THR A 130 11.64 -21.66 -17.09
N CYS A 131 11.05 -21.09 -16.03
CA CYS A 131 11.21 -19.67 -15.69
C CYS A 131 12.39 -19.36 -14.76
N LEU A 132 13.21 -20.34 -14.36
CA LEU A 132 14.33 -20.14 -13.44
C LEU A 132 15.36 -19.11 -13.93
N SER A 133 15.69 -19.13 -15.22
CA SER A 133 16.62 -18.17 -15.82
C SER A 133 16.10 -16.73 -15.76
N LEU A 134 14.77 -16.54 -15.79
CA LEU A 134 14.14 -15.23 -15.62
C LEU A 134 14.15 -14.79 -14.15
N LEU A 135 13.84 -15.71 -13.23
CA LEU A 135 13.85 -15.44 -11.78
C LEU A 135 15.23 -15.02 -11.27
N GLN A 136 16.31 -15.64 -11.78
CA GLN A 136 17.69 -15.27 -11.43
C GLN A 136 18.06 -13.82 -11.78
N ARG A 137 17.33 -13.20 -12.71
CA ARG A 137 17.58 -11.83 -13.18
C ARG A 137 16.57 -10.82 -12.63
N ALA A 138 15.44 -11.28 -12.11
CA ALA A 138 14.35 -10.43 -11.66
C ALA A 138 14.68 -9.68 -10.37
N GLY A 139 14.01 -8.56 -10.15
CA GLY A 139 14.03 -7.82 -8.88
C GLY A 139 13.07 -8.40 -7.83
N GLY A 140 12.05 -9.13 -8.25
CA GLY A 140 11.12 -9.82 -7.36
C GLY A 140 10.19 -10.81 -8.07
N LEU A 141 9.42 -11.56 -7.28
CA LEU A 141 8.45 -12.57 -7.73
C LEU A 141 7.09 -12.36 -7.05
N ILE A 142 6.01 -12.52 -7.80
CA ILE A 142 4.64 -12.63 -7.29
C ILE A 142 4.05 -13.92 -7.87
N THR A 143 3.55 -14.80 -7.00
CA THR A 143 2.92 -16.06 -7.42
C THR A 143 1.62 -16.35 -6.69
N LEU A 144 0.68 -17.00 -7.38
CA LEU A 144 -0.57 -17.47 -6.79
C LEU A 144 -0.41 -18.78 -6.02
N GLU A 145 0.69 -19.52 -6.24
CA GLU A 145 0.99 -20.72 -5.47
C GLU A 145 1.23 -20.36 -4.01
N SER A 146 0.48 -21.01 -3.13
CA SER A 146 0.59 -20.87 -1.68
C SER A 146 1.49 -21.96 -1.08
N GLY A 147 2.08 -21.67 0.07
CA GLY A 147 2.93 -22.60 0.82
C GLY A 147 4.42 -22.29 0.70
N LEU A 148 5.15 -22.45 1.81
CA LEU A 148 6.60 -22.22 1.86
C LEU A 148 7.41 -23.35 1.21
N ASP A 149 6.76 -24.48 0.99
CA ASP A 149 7.24 -25.65 0.25
C ASP A 149 6.83 -25.62 -1.23
N SER A 150 6.10 -24.59 -1.67
CA SER A 150 5.80 -24.40 -3.09
C SER A 150 7.09 -24.16 -3.89
N PRO A 151 7.13 -24.55 -5.18
CA PRO A 151 8.29 -24.28 -6.03
C PRO A 151 8.67 -22.79 -6.04
N GLY A 152 7.67 -21.90 -6.09
CA GLY A 152 7.89 -20.46 -6.06
C GLY A 152 8.58 -19.98 -4.77
N ALA A 153 8.14 -20.48 -3.61
CA ALA A 153 8.77 -20.15 -2.34
C ALA A 153 10.20 -20.70 -2.23
N ILE A 154 10.42 -21.96 -2.62
CA ILE A 154 11.74 -22.60 -2.58
C ILE A 154 12.73 -21.84 -3.46
N PHE A 155 12.36 -21.53 -4.71
CA PHE A 155 13.24 -20.80 -5.62
C PHE A 155 13.47 -19.35 -5.17
N ALA A 156 12.45 -18.67 -4.64
CA ALA A 156 12.63 -17.33 -4.09
C ALA A 156 13.65 -17.31 -2.94
N MET A 157 13.57 -18.27 -2.03
CA MET A 157 14.52 -18.40 -0.91
C MET A 157 15.93 -18.73 -1.39
N ASP A 158 16.09 -19.70 -2.29
CA ASP A 158 17.39 -20.13 -2.82
C ASP A 158 18.12 -18.99 -3.54
N LEU A 159 17.37 -18.17 -4.28
CA LEU A 159 17.91 -17.03 -5.01
C LEU A 159 18.04 -15.74 -4.17
N GLY A 160 17.53 -15.72 -2.93
CA GLY A 160 17.39 -14.50 -2.15
C GLY A 160 16.50 -13.45 -2.83
N LEU A 161 15.57 -13.88 -3.68
CA LEU A 161 14.69 -13.04 -4.47
C LEU A 161 13.49 -12.63 -3.60
N PRO A 162 13.24 -11.32 -3.42
CA PRO A 162 12.04 -10.84 -2.74
C PRO A 162 10.79 -11.36 -3.43
N ALA A 163 9.87 -11.96 -2.68
CA ALA A 163 8.70 -12.58 -3.27
C ALA A 163 7.42 -12.39 -2.47
N LEU A 164 6.28 -12.41 -3.15
CA LEU A 164 4.95 -12.58 -2.57
C LEU A 164 4.40 -13.95 -3.00
N ILE A 165 4.22 -14.83 -2.03
CA ILE A 165 3.73 -16.21 -2.22
C ILE A 165 2.25 -16.28 -1.83
N GLY A 166 1.44 -17.00 -2.62
CA GLY A 166 0.00 -17.09 -2.40
C GLY A 166 -0.70 -15.74 -2.53
N ALA A 167 -0.38 -14.99 -3.59
CA ALA A 167 -0.93 -13.67 -3.83
C ALA A 167 -2.44 -13.75 -4.12
N GLU A 168 -3.24 -13.06 -3.31
CA GLU A 168 -4.70 -12.96 -3.44
C GLU A 168 -5.15 -11.50 -3.54
N GLY A 169 -6.32 -11.28 -4.15
CA GLY A 169 -6.93 -9.96 -4.30
C GLY A 169 -7.11 -9.57 -5.76
N ARG A 170 -6.66 -8.37 -6.13
CA ARG A 170 -6.78 -7.75 -7.46
C ARG A 170 -5.57 -8.07 -8.34
N VAL A 171 -5.07 -9.31 -8.30
CA VAL A 171 -3.91 -9.77 -9.10
C VAL A 171 -4.12 -9.60 -10.60
N ASN A 172 -5.38 -9.65 -11.07
CA ASN A 172 -5.74 -9.40 -12.47
C ASN A 172 -5.59 -7.92 -12.90
N GLU A 173 -5.37 -7.02 -11.96
CA GLU A 173 -5.10 -5.60 -12.23
C GLU A 173 -3.60 -5.29 -12.25
N LEU A 174 -2.74 -6.30 -12.07
CA LEU A 174 -1.32 -6.14 -12.38
C LEU A 174 -1.20 -5.97 -13.90
N ILE A 175 -0.60 -4.87 -14.35
CA ILE A 175 -0.48 -4.53 -15.76
C ILE A 175 0.99 -4.60 -16.16
N ASP A 176 1.29 -5.28 -17.26
CA ASP A 176 2.65 -5.38 -17.79
C ASP A 176 3.30 -4.01 -18.00
N GLY A 177 4.53 -3.87 -17.54
CA GLY A 177 5.32 -2.65 -17.64
C GLY A 177 4.99 -1.58 -16.59
N GLU A 178 3.86 -1.68 -15.89
CA GLU A 178 3.51 -0.72 -14.83
C GLU A 178 4.35 -0.97 -13.58
N PRO A 179 4.86 0.09 -12.94
CA PRO A 179 5.60 -0.04 -11.70
C PRO A 179 4.66 -0.35 -10.53
N ILE A 180 5.05 -1.30 -9.71
CA ILE A 180 4.42 -1.63 -8.44
C ILE A 180 5.44 -1.58 -7.30
N VAL A 181 4.93 -1.55 -6.08
CA VAL A 181 5.72 -1.78 -4.87
C VAL A 181 5.43 -3.19 -4.38
N LEU A 182 6.46 -4.03 -4.31
CA LEU A 182 6.43 -5.31 -3.62
C LEU A 182 6.99 -5.12 -2.21
N ASP A 183 6.12 -5.16 -1.22
CA ASP A 183 6.47 -5.06 0.20
C ASP A 183 6.42 -6.45 0.83
N THR A 184 7.60 -7.07 0.97
CA THR A 184 7.70 -8.41 1.57
C THR A 184 7.61 -8.37 3.08
N VAL A 185 7.72 -7.20 3.71
CA VAL A 185 7.63 -7.05 5.17
C VAL A 185 6.16 -7.10 5.60
N ASN A 186 5.29 -6.40 4.87
CA ASN A 186 3.86 -6.39 5.12
C ASN A 186 3.08 -7.41 4.28
N GLY A 187 3.76 -8.17 3.40
CA GLY A 187 3.16 -9.23 2.59
C GLY A 187 2.12 -8.68 1.62
N GLN A 188 2.46 -7.62 0.90
CA GLN A 188 1.53 -6.96 -0.02
C GLN A 188 2.22 -6.42 -1.28
N VAL A 189 1.42 -6.23 -2.31
CA VAL A 189 1.77 -5.51 -3.54
C VAL A 189 0.82 -4.34 -3.70
N SER A 190 1.34 -3.15 -3.95
CA SER A 190 0.56 -1.92 -4.14
C SER A 190 0.99 -1.16 -5.40
N GLU A 191 0.11 -0.29 -5.89
CA GLU A 191 0.44 0.62 -6.99
C GLU A 191 1.59 1.55 -6.61
N TRP A 192 2.56 1.70 -7.51
CA TRP A 192 3.57 2.73 -7.34
C TRP A 192 3.05 4.08 -7.84
N ARG A 193 2.85 5.02 -6.92
CA ARG A 193 2.59 6.41 -7.28
C ARG A 193 3.79 7.29 -6.99
N ARG A 194 4.27 7.97 -8.04
CA ARG A 194 5.20 9.09 -7.89
C ARG A 194 4.51 10.16 -7.03
N SER A 195 5.07 10.47 -5.87
CA SER A 195 4.78 11.77 -5.27
C SER A 195 5.26 12.82 -6.27
N MET A 196 4.34 13.65 -6.75
CA MET A 196 4.73 14.78 -7.62
C MET A 196 5.77 15.59 -6.85
N PRO A 197 6.97 15.85 -7.39
CA PRO A 197 7.87 16.78 -6.77
C PRO A 197 7.12 18.12 -6.64
N ILE A 198 7.06 18.66 -5.42
CA ILE A 198 6.55 20.01 -5.21
C ILE A 198 7.45 20.90 -6.06
N ASN A 199 6.92 21.40 -7.18
CA ASN A 199 7.62 22.32 -8.04
C ASN A 199 7.82 23.60 -7.22
N ARG A 200 9.00 23.74 -6.59
CA ARG A 200 9.42 24.98 -5.94
C ARG A 200 9.78 25.96 -7.06
N GLY A 201 8.75 26.48 -7.72
CA GLY A 201 8.86 27.74 -8.45
C GLY A 201 9.14 28.82 -7.43
N LEU A 202 10.37 29.32 -7.46
CA LEU A 202 10.75 30.61 -6.86
C LEU A 202 9.96 31.74 -7.52
#